data_AF-A0A954LXX4-F1
#
_entry.id   AF-A0A954LXX4-F1
#
_cell.length_a   1.000
_cell.length_b   1.000
_cell.length_c   1.000
_cell.angle_alpha   90.00
_cell.angle_beta   90.00
_cell.angle_gamma   90.00
#
_symmetry.space_group_name_H-M   'P 1'
#
loop_
_entity.id
_entity.type
_entity.pdbx_description
1 polymer ?
#
loop_
_entity_poly.entity_id
_entity_poly.type
_entity_poly.pdbx_seq_one_letter_code
_entity_poly.pdbx_strand_id
1 'polypeptide(L)'
;MSEIPPELADEMTPAVRAFVESLLARIAELEARLGMTPQNSSLPPSSRHPHARPVSHKPTAKRKRGGQKGHPKHERTLLPPERVDETLVLKPTACRRCGQRLTGTDPEPWRHPVWELPEIKPTITEYQQHRLRCPGCGTSTCAELPRGVPAHQSGPRLTAFTALLMAASGRANGVSPCSASRC
;
A
#
# COMPACT_ATOMS: atom_id res chain seq x y z
N MET A 1 34.62 28.21 27.07
CA MET A 1 34.86 29.52 26.43
C MET A 1 36.32 29.84 26.64
N SER A 2 37.11 29.78 25.57
CA SER A 2 38.54 30.05 25.62
C SER A 2 38.73 31.56 25.54
N GLU A 3 38.95 32.19 26.69
CA GLU A 3 39.35 33.61 26.74
C GLU A 3 40.83 33.74 26.37
N ILE A 4 41.19 34.85 25.73
CA ILE A 4 42.59 35.16 25.41
C ILE A 4 43.30 35.45 26.74
N PRO A 5 44.40 34.74 27.07
CA PRO A 5 45.17 35.03 28.28
C PRO A 5 45.64 36.49 28.30
N PRO A 6 45.59 37.18 29.44
CA PRO A 6 45.88 38.61 29.53
C PRO A 6 47.31 38.95 29.06
N GLU A 7 48.27 38.04 29.27
CA GLU A 7 49.65 38.21 28.83
C GLU A 7 49.81 38.26 27.30
N LEU A 8 48.96 37.56 26.54
CA LEU A 8 48.95 37.65 25.08
C LEU A 8 48.23 38.91 24.59
N ALA A 9 47.26 39.42 25.36
CA ALA A 9 46.46 40.58 24.96
C ALA A 9 47.28 41.88 24.94
N ASP A 10 48.31 41.96 25.78
CA ASP A 10 49.19 43.14 25.91
C ASP A 10 50.27 43.20 24.80
N GLU A 11 50.62 42.06 24.19
CA GLU A 11 51.57 41.99 23.07
C GLU A 11 50.93 42.21 21.69
N MET A 12 49.60 42.14 21.62
CA MET A 12 48.85 42.24 20.36
C MET A 12 48.58 43.70 19.97
N THR A 13 48.83 44.02 18.69
CA THR A 13 48.39 45.31 18.14
C THR A 13 46.86 45.40 18.14
N PRO A 14 46.27 46.61 18.27
CA PRO A 14 44.82 46.78 18.40
C PRO A 14 44.03 46.20 17.23
N ALA A 15 44.59 46.22 16.01
CA ALA A 15 43.97 45.63 14.83
C ALA A 15 43.92 44.08 14.90
N VAL A 16 44.99 43.45 15.39
CA VAL A 16 45.05 41.98 15.53
C VAL A 16 44.12 41.51 16.64
N ARG A 17 44.02 42.26 17.73
CA ARG A 17 43.07 41.98 18.82
C ARG A 17 41.63 41.98 18.34
N ALA A 18 41.21 43.03 17.62
CA ALA A 18 39.86 43.11 17.06
C ALA A 18 39.54 41.94 16.11
N PHE A 19 40.53 41.51 15.31
CA PHE A 19 40.36 40.36 14.42
C PHE A 19 40.19 39.05 15.19
N VAL A 20 41.00 38.79 16.22
CA VAL A 20 40.88 37.57 17.04
C VAL A 20 39.55 37.54 17.80
N GLU A 21 39.10 38.67 18.35
CA GLU A 21 37.79 38.76 19.00
C GLU A 21 36.65 38.43 18.01
N SER A 22 36.73 38.91 16.77
CA SER A 22 35.73 38.59 15.74
C SER A 22 35.71 37.09 15.36
N LEU A 23 36.89 36.45 15.33
CA LEU A 23 37.01 35.02 15.06
C LEU A 23 36.47 34.19 16.22
N LEU A 24 36.77 34.57 17.47
CA LEU A 24 36.26 33.88 18.65
C LEU A 24 34.73 33.98 18.74
N ALA A 25 34.16 35.15 18.42
CA ALA A 25 32.71 35.32 18.34
C ALA A 25 32.09 34.40 17.27
N ARG A 26 32.72 34.29 16.10
CA ARG A 26 32.24 33.42 15.02
C ARG A 26 32.36 31.93 15.37
N ILE A 27 33.44 31.55 16.05
CA ILE A 27 33.63 30.17 16.53
C ILE A 27 32.55 29.83 17.56
N ALA A 28 32.28 30.72 18.51
CA ALA A 28 31.22 30.51 19.51
C ALA A 28 29.83 30.35 18.88
N GLU A 29 29.51 31.12 17.84
CA GLU A 29 28.26 30.99 17.08
C GLU A 29 28.17 29.65 16.34
N LEU A 30 29.26 29.22 15.71
CA LEU A 30 29.33 27.95 14.97
C LEU A 30 29.25 26.75 15.92
N GLU A 31 29.94 26.79 17.05
CA GLU A 31 29.87 25.78 18.11
C GLU A 31 28.46 25.69 18.70
N ALA A 32 27.78 26.82 18.93
CA ALA A 32 26.39 26.84 19.39
C ALA A 32 25.44 26.20 18.37
N ARG A 33 25.66 26.40 17.07
CA ARG A 33 24.88 25.75 15.99
C ARG A 33 25.16 24.25 15.88
N LEU A 34 26.40 23.81 16.10
CA LEU A 34 26.78 22.41 16.05
C LEU A 34 26.35 21.63 17.31
N GLY A 35 26.25 22.30 18.46
CA GLY A 35 25.74 21.74 19.71
C GLY A 35 24.22 21.52 19.74
N MET A 36 23.49 21.97 18.72
CA MET A 36 22.06 21.70 18.58
C MET A 36 21.83 20.25 18.15
N THR A 37 21.54 19.40 19.13
CA THR A 37 21.01 18.07 18.91
C THR A 37 19.47 18.11 18.87
N PRO A 38 18.80 17.28 18.05
CA PRO A 38 17.35 17.27 17.91
C PRO A 38 16.57 16.86 19.18
N GLN A 39 17.26 16.58 20.29
CA GLN A 39 16.66 16.39 21.61
C GLN A 39 16.40 17.72 22.36
N ASN A 40 17.13 18.80 22.04
CA ASN A 40 17.06 20.08 22.76
C ASN A 40 16.62 21.26 21.87
N SER A 41 16.42 21.03 20.57
CA SER A 41 15.89 22.04 19.65
C SER A 41 14.41 21.78 19.39
N SER A 42 13.56 22.79 19.54
CA SER A 42 12.11 22.80 19.28
C SER A 42 11.75 22.60 17.79
N LEU A 43 12.46 21.72 17.09
CA LEU A 43 12.18 21.31 15.72
C LEU A 43 11.10 20.22 15.72
N PRO A 44 10.05 20.35 14.89
CA PRO A 44 9.01 19.34 14.79
C PRO A 44 9.59 18.01 14.26
N PRO A 45 9.04 16.86 14.67
CA PRO A 45 9.54 15.54 14.28
C PRO A 45 9.48 15.26 12.77
N SER A 46 8.81 16.13 12.00
CA SER A 46 8.69 16.11 10.54
C SER A 46 9.96 16.51 9.78
N SER A 47 11.00 17.04 10.44
CA SER A 47 12.29 17.35 9.79
C SER A 47 13.18 16.13 9.57
N ARG A 48 12.75 14.92 9.97
CA ARG A 48 13.44 13.68 9.65
C ARG A 48 13.10 13.25 8.22
N HIS A 49 14.11 13.10 7.36
CA HIS A 49 13.94 12.45 6.05
C HIS A 49 13.32 11.05 6.28
N PRO A 50 12.22 10.68 5.59
CA PRO A 50 11.49 9.41 5.83
C PRO A 50 12.35 8.14 5.76
N HIS A 51 13.54 8.24 5.15
CA HIS A 51 14.47 7.14 4.93
C HIS A 51 15.69 7.12 5.87
N ALA A 52 15.80 8.04 6.84
CA ALA A 52 16.85 7.99 7.85
C ALA A 52 16.51 6.96 8.95
N ARG A 53 16.38 5.68 8.57
CA ARG A 53 16.30 4.58 9.53
C ARG A 53 17.71 4.29 10.06
N PRO A 54 17.92 4.25 11.39
CA PRO A 54 19.19 3.77 11.93
C PRO A 54 19.43 2.34 11.43
N VAL A 55 20.64 2.10 10.91
CA VAL A 55 21.04 0.79 10.41
C VAL A 55 21.01 -0.19 11.57
N SER A 56 20.14 -1.20 11.51
CA SER A 56 20.05 -2.20 12.56
C SER A 56 21.25 -3.15 12.44
N HIS A 57 22.16 -3.13 13.42
CA HIS A 57 23.30 -4.05 13.50
C HIS A 57 22.93 -5.44 14.06
N LYS A 58 21.65 -5.85 14.02
CA LYS A 58 21.26 -7.17 14.53
C LYS A 58 21.69 -8.25 13.54
N PRO A 59 22.47 -9.26 13.97
CA PRO A 59 22.84 -10.38 13.11
C PRO A 59 21.57 -11.10 12.65
N THR A 60 21.38 -11.19 11.34
CA THR A 60 20.26 -11.92 10.74
C THR A 60 20.45 -13.41 11.02
N ALA A 61 19.75 -13.93 12.02
CA ALA A 61 19.68 -15.36 12.23
C ALA A 61 19.17 -16.03 10.93
N LYS A 62 19.89 -17.08 10.47
CA LYS A 62 19.46 -17.93 9.35
C LYS A 62 18.19 -18.67 9.76
N ARG A 63 17.04 -18.01 9.66
CA ARG A 63 15.73 -18.60 9.93
C ARG A 63 15.47 -19.68 8.88
N LYS A 64 15.20 -20.90 9.34
CA LYS A 64 14.69 -21.97 8.46
C LYS A 64 13.38 -21.51 7.85
N ARG A 65 13.20 -21.75 6.55
CA ARG A 65 12.01 -21.38 5.78
C ARG A 65 10.81 -22.17 6.35
N GLY A 66 9.82 -21.48 6.91
CA GLY A 66 8.64 -22.09 7.54
C GLY A 66 8.01 -21.21 8.62
N GLY A 67 6.81 -21.60 9.09
CA GLY A 67 6.16 -20.95 10.24
C GLY A 67 7.01 -21.04 11.50
N GLN A 68 6.74 -20.18 12.50
CA GLN A 68 7.52 -20.24 13.75
C GLN A 68 7.24 -21.57 14.47
N LYS A 69 8.24 -22.10 15.20
CA LYS A 69 8.08 -23.31 16.02
C LYS A 69 6.88 -23.14 16.97
N GLY A 70 5.94 -24.08 16.93
CA GLY A 70 4.74 -24.09 17.78
C GLY A 70 3.49 -23.47 17.14
N HIS A 71 3.57 -22.90 15.93
CA HIS A 71 2.36 -22.45 15.22
C HIS A 71 1.63 -23.62 14.57
N PRO A 72 0.32 -23.81 14.86
CA PRO A 72 -0.48 -24.80 14.16
C PRO A 72 -0.50 -24.50 12.67
N LYS A 73 -0.37 -25.55 11.85
CA LYS A 73 -0.44 -25.42 10.40
C LYS A 73 -1.86 -25.03 10.01
N HIS A 74 -2.04 -23.81 9.48
CA HIS A 74 -3.28 -23.43 8.81
C HIS A 74 -3.24 -23.96 7.37
N GLU A 75 -3.95 -25.06 7.14
CA GLU A 75 -4.23 -25.52 5.78
C GLU A 75 -5.55 -24.94 5.31
N ARG A 76 -5.66 -24.68 4.01
CA ARG A 76 -6.95 -24.37 3.40
C ARG A 76 -7.80 -25.63 3.43
N THR A 77 -8.87 -25.63 4.20
CA THR A 77 -9.86 -26.71 4.19
C THR A 77 -10.41 -26.86 2.79
N LEU A 78 -10.32 -28.06 2.23
CA LEU A 78 -10.94 -28.38 0.95
C LEU A 78 -12.45 -28.33 1.11
N LEU A 79 -13.13 -27.70 0.14
CA LEU A 79 -14.58 -27.70 0.07
C LEU A 79 -15.11 -29.13 -0.14
N PRO A 80 -16.28 -29.46 0.42
CA PRO A 80 -16.98 -30.68 0.02
C PRO A 80 -17.43 -30.56 -1.45
N PRO A 81 -17.50 -31.66 -2.21
CA PRO A 81 -17.76 -31.62 -3.66
C PRO A 81 -19.11 -31.00 -4.02
N GLU A 82 -20.09 -31.06 -3.13
CA GLU A 82 -21.43 -30.47 -3.32
C GLU A 82 -21.41 -28.92 -3.29
N ARG A 83 -20.31 -28.31 -2.85
CA ARG A 83 -20.10 -26.86 -2.83
C ARG A 83 -19.18 -26.36 -3.94
N VAL A 84 -18.77 -27.23 -4.84
CA VAL A 84 -17.92 -26.88 -5.98
C VAL A 84 -18.82 -26.72 -7.21
N ASP A 85 -18.83 -25.53 -7.80
CA ASP A 85 -19.68 -25.25 -8.97
C ASP A 85 -19.23 -26.05 -10.20
N GLU A 86 -17.92 -26.16 -10.42
CA GLU A 86 -17.35 -26.89 -11.55
C GLU A 86 -16.06 -27.63 -11.15
N THR A 87 -15.90 -28.88 -11.59
CA THR A 87 -14.70 -29.69 -11.36
C THR A 87 -14.03 -30.05 -12.69
N LEU A 88 -12.86 -29.47 -12.94
CA LEU A 88 -12.03 -29.79 -14.10
C LEU A 88 -10.99 -30.86 -13.72
N VAL A 89 -11.13 -32.06 -14.28
CA VAL A 89 -10.21 -33.18 -14.03
C VAL A 89 -9.00 -33.06 -14.96
N LEU A 90 -7.85 -32.71 -14.40
CA LEU A 90 -6.59 -32.61 -15.13
C LEU A 90 -5.79 -33.91 -15.01
N LYS A 91 -5.63 -34.64 -16.12
CA LYS A 91 -4.80 -35.86 -16.18
C LYS A 91 -3.55 -35.63 -17.03
N PRO A 92 -2.35 -36.02 -16.56
CA PRO A 92 -1.16 -35.97 -17.40
C PRO A 92 -1.30 -36.99 -18.53
N THR A 93 -1.06 -36.55 -19.78
CA THR A 93 -1.10 -37.43 -20.96
C THR A 93 0.24 -38.13 -21.21
N ALA A 94 1.34 -37.59 -20.67
CA ALA A 94 2.68 -38.12 -20.84
C ALA A 94 3.54 -37.91 -19.59
N CYS A 95 4.53 -38.78 -19.41
CA CYS A 95 5.50 -38.70 -18.34
C CYS A 95 6.43 -37.50 -18.56
N ARG A 96 6.50 -36.59 -17.58
CA ARG A 96 7.37 -35.40 -17.62
C ARG A 96 8.86 -35.69 -17.84
N ARG A 97 9.33 -36.91 -17.55
CA ARG A 97 10.76 -37.28 -17.62
C ARG A 97 11.15 -37.96 -18.93
N CYS A 98 10.32 -38.87 -19.43
CA CYS A 98 10.65 -39.69 -20.60
C CYS A 98 9.65 -39.57 -21.76
N GLY A 99 8.57 -38.79 -21.60
CA GLY A 99 7.56 -38.58 -22.65
C GLY A 99 6.63 -39.76 -22.90
N GLN A 100 6.81 -40.90 -22.23
CA GLN A 100 5.95 -42.07 -22.38
C GLN A 100 4.50 -41.71 -22.06
N ARG A 101 3.55 -42.20 -22.88
CA ARG A 101 2.11 -41.96 -22.66
C ARG A 101 1.66 -42.53 -21.32
N LEU A 102 0.87 -41.75 -20.59
CA LEU A 102 0.29 -42.15 -19.31
C LEU A 102 -1.21 -42.37 -19.48
N THR A 103 -1.71 -43.44 -18.87
CA THR A 103 -3.13 -43.77 -18.78
C THR A 103 -3.45 -44.22 -17.36
N GLY A 104 -4.69 -44.02 -16.92
CA GLY A 104 -5.13 -44.42 -15.59
C GLY A 104 -6.03 -43.38 -14.91
N THR A 105 -6.43 -43.71 -13.69
CA THR A 105 -7.21 -42.84 -12.81
C THR A 105 -6.61 -42.92 -11.42
N ASP A 106 -6.32 -41.75 -10.85
CA ASP A 106 -5.93 -41.61 -9.46
C ASP A 106 -7.22 -41.52 -8.61
N PRO A 107 -7.46 -42.43 -7.65
CA PRO A 107 -8.63 -42.37 -6.78
C PRO A 107 -8.56 -41.23 -5.75
N GLU A 108 -7.38 -40.68 -5.47
CA GLU A 108 -7.18 -39.61 -4.49
C GLU A 108 -6.37 -38.44 -5.07
N PRO A 109 -6.90 -37.75 -6.11
CA PRO A 109 -6.17 -36.69 -6.78
C PRO A 109 -5.97 -35.49 -5.86
N TRP A 110 -4.85 -34.80 -6.03
CA TRP A 110 -4.62 -33.52 -5.35
C TRP A 110 -5.64 -32.47 -5.83
N ARG A 111 -6.28 -31.77 -4.87
CA ARG A 111 -7.37 -30.82 -5.13
C ARG A 111 -6.87 -29.38 -4.97
N HIS A 112 -7.11 -28.55 -5.98
CA HIS A 112 -6.76 -27.12 -5.99
C HIS A 112 -8.00 -26.25 -6.19
N PRO A 113 -8.65 -25.77 -5.12
CA PRO A 113 -9.80 -24.88 -5.26
C PRO A 113 -9.34 -23.47 -5.69
N VAL A 114 -9.96 -22.95 -6.74
CA VAL A 114 -9.86 -21.56 -7.17
C VAL A 114 -11.21 -20.90 -6.92
N TRP A 115 -11.19 -19.74 -6.27
CA TRP A 115 -12.39 -18.95 -5.98
C TRP A 115 -12.38 -17.76 -6.90
N GLU A 116 -13.39 -17.67 -7.76
CA GLU A 116 -13.53 -16.59 -8.74
C GLU A 116 -14.88 -15.91 -8.55
N LEU A 117 -14.96 -14.62 -8.88
CA LEU A 117 -16.25 -13.94 -8.91
C LEU A 117 -16.93 -14.24 -10.25
N PRO A 118 -18.25 -14.48 -10.26
CA PRO A 118 -18.98 -14.52 -11.51
C PRO A 118 -18.88 -13.17 -12.22
N GLU A 119 -19.09 -13.17 -13.53
CA GLU A 119 -19.05 -11.95 -14.33
C GLU A 119 -20.07 -10.91 -13.80
N ILE A 120 -19.57 -9.76 -13.33
CA ILE A 120 -20.40 -8.70 -12.75
C ILE A 120 -20.81 -7.72 -13.86
N LYS A 121 -22.05 -7.86 -14.35
CA LYS A 121 -22.62 -6.97 -15.38
C LYS A 121 -23.62 -5.98 -14.78
N PRO A 122 -23.54 -4.67 -15.11
CA PRO A 122 -24.56 -3.72 -14.69
C PRO A 122 -25.85 -3.92 -15.49
N THR A 123 -27.00 -3.82 -14.83
CA THR A 123 -28.27 -3.60 -15.53
C THR A 123 -28.36 -2.14 -15.92
N ILE A 124 -28.55 -1.87 -17.21
CA ILE A 124 -28.66 -0.51 -17.76
C ILE A 124 -30.13 -0.24 -18.09
N THR A 125 -30.67 0.85 -17.53
CA THR A 125 -32.01 1.36 -17.86
C THR A 125 -31.85 2.76 -18.43
N GLU A 126 -32.27 2.95 -19.68
CA GLU A 126 -32.26 4.25 -20.34
C GLU A 126 -33.61 4.95 -20.08
N TYR A 127 -33.54 6.19 -19.61
CA TYR A 127 -34.71 7.06 -19.45
C TYR A 127 -34.73 8.10 -20.56
N GLN A 128 -35.58 7.89 -21.56
CA GLN A 128 -35.75 8.81 -22.68
C GLN A 128 -36.74 9.93 -22.31
N GLN A 129 -36.21 11.10 -21.95
CA GLN A 129 -37.02 12.27 -21.63
C GLN A 129 -37.35 13.04 -22.90
N HIS A 130 -38.55 12.82 -23.43
CA HIS A 130 -39.05 13.56 -24.58
C HIS A 130 -39.39 15.00 -24.21
N ARG A 131 -39.17 15.92 -25.16
CA ARG A 131 -39.60 17.31 -25.07
C ARG A 131 -40.61 17.60 -26.17
N LEU A 132 -41.79 18.06 -25.78
CA LEU A 132 -42.88 18.40 -26.70
C LEU A 132 -43.29 19.86 -26.52
N ARG A 133 -43.86 20.45 -27.57
CA ARG A 133 -44.36 21.83 -27.55
C ARG A 133 -45.89 21.82 -27.53
N CYS A 134 -46.48 22.55 -26.59
CA CYS A 134 -47.92 22.72 -26.49
C CYS A 134 -48.44 23.51 -27.70
N PRO A 135 -49.42 22.99 -28.47
CA PRO A 135 -49.96 23.69 -29.62
C PRO A 135 -50.80 24.93 -29.24
N GLY A 136 -51.36 24.98 -28.02
CA GLY A 136 -52.22 26.08 -27.57
C GLY A 136 -51.46 27.32 -27.08
N CYS A 137 -50.45 27.13 -26.23
CA CYS A 137 -49.69 28.24 -25.63
C CYS A 137 -48.22 28.31 -26.10
N GLY A 138 -47.78 27.37 -26.94
CA GLY A 138 -46.40 27.31 -27.44
C GLY A 138 -45.35 26.90 -26.41
N THR A 139 -45.72 26.61 -25.15
CA THR A 139 -44.79 26.21 -24.08
C THR A 139 -44.15 24.87 -24.39
N SER A 140 -42.85 24.74 -24.16
CA SER A 140 -42.12 23.48 -24.30
C SER A 140 -42.00 22.77 -22.96
N THR A 141 -42.48 21.53 -22.90
CA THR A 141 -42.48 20.69 -21.69
C THR A 141 -41.62 19.47 -21.93
N CYS A 142 -40.73 19.16 -20.97
CA CYS A 142 -39.91 17.95 -20.97
C CYS A 142 -40.53 16.93 -20.01
N ALA A 143 -40.51 15.65 -20.37
CA ALA A 143 -40.88 14.58 -19.45
C ALA A 143 -39.93 14.57 -18.24
N GLU A 144 -40.48 14.37 -17.04
CA GLU A 144 -39.72 14.28 -15.80
C GLU A 144 -39.21 12.85 -15.57
N LEU A 145 -38.07 12.71 -14.90
CA LEU A 145 -37.61 11.42 -14.41
C LEU A 145 -38.54 10.91 -13.29
N PRO A 146 -38.83 9.59 -13.23
CA PRO A 146 -39.55 9.01 -12.12
C PRO A 146 -38.87 9.29 -10.77
N ARG A 147 -39.67 9.40 -9.71
CA ARG A 147 -39.15 9.59 -8.35
C ARG A 147 -38.20 8.46 -7.98
N GLY A 148 -37.03 8.82 -7.44
CA GLY A 148 -36.01 7.87 -7.01
C GLY A 148 -34.95 7.52 -8.07
N VAL A 149 -35.08 8.00 -9.31
CA VAL A 149 -34.01 7.91 -10.31
C VAL A 149 -32.97 8.99 -10.02
N PRO A 150 -31.69 8.63 -9.77
CA PRO A 150 -30.66 9.62 -9.54
C PRO A 150 -30.32 10.39 -10.82
N ALA A 151 -29.88 11.64 -10.68
CA ALA A 151 -29.43 12.45 -11.82
C ALA A 151 -28.08 12.00 -12.41
N HIS A 152 -27.28 11.26 -11.64
CA HIS A 152 -26.01 10.69 -12.08
C HIS A 152 -26.18 9.28 -12.66
N GLN A 153 -25.22 8.85 -13.46
CA GLN A 153 -25.29 7.60 -14.23
C GLN A 153 -25.20 6.31 -13.38
N SER A 154 -24.83 6.41 -12.10
CA SER A 154 -24.69 5.24 -11.22
C SER A 154 -25.91 5.05 -10.32
N GLY A 155 -26.52 3.87 -10.31
CA GLY A 155 -27.55 3.54 -9.32
C GLY A 155 -27.00 3.44 -7.88
N PRO A 156 -27.87 3.42 -6.86
CA PRO A 156 -27.45 3.34 -5.47
C PRO A 156 -26.67 2.05 -5.15
N ARG A 157 -27.08 0.91 -5.74
CA ARG A 157 -26.40 -0.39 -5.55
C ARG A 157 -24.98 -0.40 -6.12
N LEU A 158 -24.78 0.18 -7.31
CA LEU A 158 -23.47 0.28 -7.93
C LEU A 158 -22.55 1.19 -7.10
N THR A 159 -23.08 2.34 -6.67
CA THR A 159 -22.35 3.30 -5.82
C THR A 159 -21.93 2.67 -4.48
N ALA A 160 -22.81 1.91 -3.84
CA ALA A 160 -22.49 1.19 -2.60
C ALA A 160 -21.43 0.11 -2.83
N PHE A 161 -21.52 -0.63 -3.95
CA PHE A 161 -20.55 -1.67 -4.30
C PHE A 161 -19.15 -1.08 -4.56
N THR A 162 -19.04 0.02 -5.32
CA THR A 162 -17.76 0.68 -5.55
C THR A 162 -17.17 1.23 -4.25
N ALA A 163 -17.99 1.84 -3.40
CA ALA A 163 -17.55 2.33 -2.08
C ALA A 163 -17.01 1.20 -1.20
N LEU A 164 -17.68 0.04 -1.16
CA LEU A 164 -17.20 -1.14 -0.43
C LEU A 164 -15.84 -1.60 -0.92
N LEU A 165 -15.65 -1.69 -2.25
CA LEU A 165 -14.37 -2.11 -2.84
C LEU A 165 -13.25 -1.11 -2.54
N MET A 166 -13.53 0.20 -2.61
CA MET A 166 -12.56 1.25 -2.25
C MET A 166 -12.19 1.19 -0.76
N ALA A 167 -13.16 0.97 0.12
CA ALA A 167 -12.92 0.85 1.56
C ALA A 167 -12.07 -0.39 1.90
N ALA A 168 -12.28 -1.51 1.21
CA ALA A 168 -11.55 -2.75 1.42
C ALA A 168 -10.11 -2.69 0.88
N SER A 169 -9.90 -2.03 -0.27
CA SER A 169 -8.58 -1.91 -0.92
C SER A 169 -7.63 -0.93 -0.23
N GLY A 170 -8.15 0.01 0.57
CA GLY A 170 -7.34 0.92 1.40
C GLY A 170 -6.53 0.27 2.53
N ARG A 171 -6.57 -1.07 2.69
CA ARG A 171 -5.81 -1.81 3.72
C ARG A 171 -4.99 -2.99 3.18
N ALA A 172 -4.58 -2.98 1.91
CA ALA A 172 -3.85 -4.10 1.31
C ALA A 172 -2.33 -3.83 1.11
N ASN A 173 -1.60 -3.55 2.19
CA ASN A 173 -0.14 -3.76 2.22
C ASN A 173 0.15 -5.07 2.95
N GLY A 174 0.32 -6.18 2.22
CA GLY A 174 0.88 -7.39 2.81
C GLY A 174 0.46 -8.75 2.28
N VAL A 175 -0.08 -8.89 1.07
CA VAL A 175 -0.25 -10.24 0.48
C VAL A 175 1.01 -10.59 -0.32
N SER A 176 1.97 -11.23 0.35
CA SER A 176 3.10 -11.85 -0.33
C SER A 176 2.62 -13.02 -1.20
N PRO A 177 3.02 -13.11 -2.49
CA PRO A 177 2.66 -14.24 -3.33
C PRO A 177 3.35 -15.51 -2.80
N CYS A 178 2.55 -16.53 -2.51
CA CYS A 178 3.05 -17.82 -2.07
C CYS A 178 3.77 -18.50 -3.25
N SER A 179 5.09 -18.66 -3.15
CA SER A 179 5.92 -19.26 -4.20
C SER A 179 5.49 -20.71 -4.48
N ALA A 180 5.05 -20.97 -5.71
CA ALA A 180 4.84 -22.31 -6.23
C ALA A 180 6.19 -23.02 -6.37
N SER A 181 6.52 -23.89 -5.43
CA SER A 181 7.61 -24.85 -5.58
C SER A 181 7.24 -26.12 -4.84
N ARG A 182 6.42 -26.94 -5.49
CA ARG A 182 6.32 -28.40 -5.29
C ARG A 182 5.34 -28.98 -6.33
N CYS A 183 5.91 -29.38 -7.46
CA CYS A 183 5.43 -30.44 -8.35
C CYS A 183 6.63 -31.33 -8.65
#